data_AF-A0A6H9RTW2-F1
#
_entry.id   AF-A0A6H9RTW2-F1
#
_cell.length_a   1.000
_cell.length_b   1.000
_cell.length_c   1.000
_cell.angle_alpha   90.00
_cell.angle_beta   90.00
_cell.angle_gamma   90.00
#
_symmetry.space_group_name_H-M   'P 1'
#
loop_
_entity.id
_entity.type
_entity.pdbx_description
1 polymer ?
#
loop_
_entity_poly.entity_id
_entity_poly.type
_entity_poly.pdbx_seq_one_letter_code
_entity_poly.pdbx_strand_id
1 'polypeptide(L)' 'MRRLLPLLLLLLLPLLGHANEPAVDAPRPKIGLVLSGGAARGLAHIGVLKALEEQGIKIDAIAGTSMGAVIGGL' A
#
# COMPACT_ATOMS: atom_id res chain seq x y z
N MET A 1 16.58 49.17 19.75
CA MET A 1 16.31 47.72 19.95
C MET A 1 15.06 47.21 19.23
N ARG A 2 14.01 48.03 19.05
CA ARG A 2 12.74 47.60 18.40
C ARG A 2 12.85 47.25 16.90
N ARG A 3 13.88 47.74 16.20
CA ARG A 3 14.12 47.44 14.76
C ARG A 3 14.81 46.10 14.49
N LEU A 4 15.34 45.44 15.52
CA LEU A 4 16.02 44.13 15.40
C LEU A 4 15.03 42.96 15.41
N LEU A 5 13.88 43.14 16.07
CA LEU A 5 12.83 42.13 16.18
C LEU A 5 12.27 41.64 14.82
N PRO A 6 11.95 42.51 13.83
CA PRO A 6 11.46 42.03 12.54
C PRO A 6 12.54 41.30 11.74
N LEU A 7 13.81 41.66 11.90
CA LEU A 7 14.93 41.01 11.21
C LEU A 7 15.14 39.58 11.74
N LEU A 8 15.05 39.41 13.07
CA LEU A 8 15.12 38.11 13.71
C LEU A 8 13.93 37.22 13.30
N LEU A 9 12.73 37.78 13.22
CA LEU A 9 11.54 37.05 12.78
C LEU A 9 11.67 36.59 11.31
N LEU A 10 12.23 37.43 10.44
CA LEU A 10 12.46 37.09 9.03
C LEU A 10 13.50 35.96 8.87
N LEU A 11 14.54 35.97 9.71
CA LEU A 11 15.58 34.93 9.75
C LEU A 11 15.08 33.59 10.28
N LEU A 12 14.09 33.60 11.17
CA LEU A 12 13.49 32.39 11.75
C LEU A 12 12.35 31.82 10.90
N LEU A 13 11.73 32.62 10.03
CA LEU A 13 10.64 32.21 9.14
C LEU A 13 10.91 30.91 8.33
N PRO A 14 12.08 30.71 7.69
CA PRO A 14 12.35 29.49 6.94
C PRO A 14 12.54 28.24 7.81
N LEU A 15 12.81 28.38 9.12
CA LEU A 15 12.86 27.22 10.04
C LEU A 15 11.47 26.63 10.29
N LEU A 16 10.39 27.42 10.16
CA LEU A 16 9.02 26.89 10.22
C LEU A 16 8.60 26.16 8.93
N GLY A 17 9.30 26.39 7.82
CA GLY A 17 8.94 25.92 6.49
C GLY A 17 9.52 24.56 6.07
N HIS A 18 10.34 23.91 6.91
CA HIS A 18 10.83 22.55 6.64
C HIS A 18 9.75 21.52 6.96
N ALA A 19 8.59 21.65 6.33
CA ALA A 19 7.62 20.57 6.26
C ALA A 19 8.16 19.53 5.29
N ASN A 20 8.48 18.35 5.83
CA ASN A 20 8.60 17.05 5.17
C ASN A 20 8.36 17.11 3.65
N GLU A 21 9.43 17.25 2.85
CA GLU A 21 9.36 16.87 1.44
C GLU A 21 8.86 15.42 1.44
N PRO A 22 7.77 15.08 0.72
CA PRO A 22 7.35 13.70 0.63
C PRO A 22 8.52 12.92 0.03
N ALA A 23 9.14 12.07 0.84
CA ALA A 23 10.11 11.10 0.35
C ALA A 23 9.46 10.44 -0.86
N VAL A 24 10.12 10.53 -2.03
CA VAL A 24 9.64 9.98 -3.29
C VAL A 24 9.12 8.57 -3.01
N ASP A 25 7.80 8.41 -3.05
CA ASP A 25 7.12 7.20 -2.59
C ASP A 25 7.70 6.02 -3.38
N ALA A 26 8.56 5.25 -2.74
CA ALA A 26 9.14 4.08 -3.38
C ALA A 26 7.97 3.18 -3.78
N PRO A 27 7.89 2.76 -5.05
CA PRO A 27 6.74 2.00 -5.50
C PRO A 27 6.60 0.75 -4.63
N ARG A 28 5.39 0.53 -4.10
CA ARG A 28 5.12 -0.65 -3.27
C ARG A 28 5.52 -1.94 -4.02
N PRO A 29 5.95 -2.98 -3.31
CA PRO A 29 6.22 -4.27 -3.94
C PRO A 29 4.97 -4.79 -4.65
N LYS A 30 5.19 -5.39 -5.82
CA LYS A 30 4.13 -6.13 -6.52
C LYS A 30 3.92 -7.49 -5.85
N ILE A 31 2.68 -7.87 -5.64
CA ILE A 31 2.30 -9.12 -4.97
C ILE A 31 1.61 -10.05 -5.97
N GLY A 32 2.22 -11.21 -6.22
CA GLY A 32 1.60 -12.29 -6.99
C GLY A 32 0.98 -13.33 -6.06
N LEU A 33 -0.27 -13.70 -6.30
CA LEU A 33 -0.98 -14.74 -5.56
C LEU A 33 -1.16 -16.00 -6.43
N VAL A 34 -0.85 -17.18 -5.88
CA VAL A 34 -1.01 -18.46 -6.58
C VAL A 34 -2.06 -19.32 -5.88
N LEU A 35 -3.13 -19.66 -6.59
CA LEU A 35 -4.24 -20.46 -6.07
C LEU A 35 -4.21 -21.87 -6.67
N SER A 36 -3.89 -22.87 -5.84
CA SER A 36 -3.85 -24.28 -6.25
C SER A 36 -5.25 -24.82 -6.60
N GLY A 37 -5.31 -25.94 -7.33
CA GLY A 37 -6.53 -26.72 -7.52
C GLY A 37 -6.98 -27.41 -6.23
N GLY A 38 -8.22 -27.92 -6.23
CA GLY A 38 -8.77 -28.62 -5.06
C GLY A 38 -10.22 -29.09 -5.16
N ALA A 39 -10.80 -29.11 -6.38
CA ALA A 39 -12.22 -29.37 -6.59
C ALA A 39 -13.09 -28.54 -5.61
N ALA A 40 -14.03 -29.15 -4.90
CA ALA A 40 -14.89 -28.46 -3.94
C ALA A 40 -14.13 -27.78 -2.79
N ARG A 41 -12.96 -28.29 -2.37
CA ARG A 41 -12.15 -27.67 -1.31
C ARG A 41 -11.55 -26.34 -1.74
N GLY A 42 -11.44 -26.08 -3.06
CA GLY A 42 -10.95 -24.82 -3.58
C GLY A 42 -11.83 -23.62 -3.23
N LEU A 43 -13.07 -23.82 -2.77
CA LEU A 43 -13.91 -22.75 -2.22
C LEU A 43 -13.28 -22.08 -1.00
N ALA A 44 -12.36 -22.74 -0.29
CA ALA A 44 -11.60 -22.14 0.80
C ALA A 44 -10.78 -20.91 0.35
N HIS A 45 -10.40 -20.82 -0.92
CA HIS A 45 -9.67 -19.66 -1.47
C HIS A 45 -10.47 -18.37 -1.34
N ILE A 46 -11.81 -18.42 -1.31
CA ILE A 46 -12.66 -17.24 -1.08
C ILE A 46 -12.38 -16.65 0.32
N GLY A 47 -12.25 -17.50 1.33
CA GLY A 47 -11.91 -17.07 2.69
C GLY A 47 -10.51 -16.46 2.77
N VAL A 48 -9.56 -17.01 2.02
CA VAL A 48 -8.20 -16.44 1.92
C VAL A 48 -8.23 -15.05 1.29
N LEU A 49 -8.93 -14.88 0.16
CA LEU A 49 -9.06 -13.58 -0.51
C LEU A 49 -9.69 -12.53 0.42
N LYS A 50 -10.74 -12.91 1.13
CA LYS A 50 -11.38 -12.03 2.13
C LYS A 50 -10.41 -11.62 3.23
N ALA A 51 -9.64 -12.57 3.78
CA ALA A 51 -8.68 -12.25 4.83
C ALA A 51 -7.56 -11.32 4.32
N LEU A 52 -7.07 -11.52 3.09
CA LEU A 52 -6.07 -10.65 2.48
C LEU A 52 -6.60 -9.23 2.26
N GLU A 53 -7.86 -9.10 1.82
CA GLU A 53 -8.55 -7.81 1.67
C GLU A 53 -8.69 -7.10 3.02
N GLU A 54 -9.13 -7.80 4.07
CA GLU A 54 -9.26 -7.27 5.43
C GLU A 54 -7.92 -6.77 6.00
N GLN A 55 -6.80 -7.35 5.57
CA GLN A 55 -5.45 -6.91 5.94
C GLN A 55 -4.88 -5.81 5.01
N GLY A 56 -5.63 -5.37 4.01
CA GLY A 56 -5.19 -4.36 3.04
C GLY A 56 -4.09 -4.84 2.09
N ILE A 57 -3.96 -6.15 1.88
CA ILE A 57 -2.93 -6.72 0.99
C ILE A 57 -3.41 -6.59 -0.47
N LYS A 58 -2.77 -5.69 -1.22
CA LYS A 58 -3.08 -5.46 -2.64
C LYS A 58 -2.37 -6.47 -3.54
N ILE A 59 -3.14 -7.37 -4.15
CA ILE A 59 -2.68 -8.36 -5.13
C ILE A 59 -2.58 -7.70 -6.52
N ASP A 60 -1.47 -7.92 -7.21
CA ASP A 60 -1.19 -7.36 -8.53
C ASP A 60 -1.39 -8.35 -9.67
N ALA A 61 -1.26 -9.65 -9.38
CA ALA A 61 -1.43 -10.72 -10.34
C ALA A 61 -1.89 -11.99 -9.62
N ILE A 62 -2.74 -12.77 -10.30
CA ILE A 62 -3.20 -14.06 -9.81
C ILE A 62 -2.85 -15.13 -10.86
N ALA A 63 -2.30 -16.25 -10.41
CA ALA A 63 -2.20 -17.47 -11.17
C ALA A 63 -3.02 -18.57 -10.47
N GLY A 64 -3.70 -19.42 -11.23
CA GLY A 64 -4.50 -20.49 -10.63
C GLY A 64 -4.59 -21.74 -11.49
N THR A 65 -4.97 -22.87 -10.88
CA THR A 65 -5.26 -24.14 -11.58
C THR A 65 -6.61 -24.70 -11.12
N SER A 66 -7.43 -25.21 -12.06
CA SER A 66 -8.75 -25.79 -11.77
C SER A 66 -9.60 -24.83 -10.92
N MET A 67 -10.11 -25.25 -9.74
CA MET A 67 -10.89 -24.38 -8.86
C MET A 67 -10.16 -23.10 -8.44
N GLY A 68 -8.83 -23.15 -8.26
CA GLY A 68 -8.05 -21.93 -8.00
C GLY A 68 -8.01 -20.97 -9.17
N ALA A 69 -8.04 -21.47 -10.42
CA ALA A 69 -8.17 -20.63 -11.61
C ALA A 69 -9.58 -20.03 -11.72
N VAL A 70 -10.62 -20.81 -11.39
CA VAL A 70 -12.00 -20.32 -11.38
C VAL A 70 -12.16 -19.19 -10.36
N ILE A 71 -11.78 -19.42 -9.10
CA ILE A 71 -11.91 -18.39 -8.06
C ILE A 71 -11.00 -17.18 -8.33
N GLY A 72 -9.77 -17.41 -8.80
CA GLY A 72 -8.82 -16.33 -9.07
C GLY A 72 -9.06 -15.54 -10.36
N GLY A 73 -9.93 -16.04 -11.25
CA GLY A 73 -10.26 -15.42 -12.53
C GLY A 73 -11.66 -14.80 -12.61
N LEU A 74 -12.47 -14.96 -11.56
CA LEU A 74 -13.77 -14.31 -11.38
C LEU A 74 -13.59 -12.98 -10.63
#